data_AF-A0A4Q7IUJ9-F1
#
_entry.id   AF-A0A4Q7IUJ9-F1
#
_cell.length_a   1.000
_cell.length_b   1.000
_cell.length_c   1.000
_cell.angle_alpha   90.00
_cell.angle_beta   90.00
_cell.angle_gamma   90.00
#
_symmetry.space_group_name_H-M   'P 1'
#
loop_
_entity.id
_entity.type
_entity.pdbx_description
1 polymer ?
#
loop_
_entity_poly.entity_id
_entity_poly.type
_entity_poly.pdbx_seq_one_letter_code
_entity_poly.pdbx_strand_id
1 'polypeptide(L)'
;MAHSPITSDTHQQLMIDFGVDGPQVGEKNISLKEGFLVRDESGTEKNYTHWDVIHRADETYWSPLDGDRKTLYDITSYEIKNKKSDQWVSIAEWFASEEL
;
A
#
# COMPACT_ATOMS: atom_id res chain seq x y z
N MET A 1 11.89 2.97 9.35
CA MET A 1 11.41 4.22 9.99
C MET A 1 10.10 4.51 9.28
N ALA A 2 8.97 4.59 9.98
CA ALA A 2 7.70 4.89 9.34
C ALA A 2 7.77 6.29 8.72
N HIS A 3 7.56 6.40 7.41
CA HIS A 3 7.52 7.70 6.76
C HIS A 3 6.20 8.39 7.12
N SER A 4 6.24 9.71 7.33
CA SER A 4 5.03 10.48 7.58
C SER A 4 4.06 10.34 6.40
N PRO A 5 2.75 10.14 6.63
CA PRO A 5 1.79 10.08 5.55
C PRO A 5 1.82 11.38 4.76
N ILE A 6 1.76 11.26 3.44
CA ILE A 6 1.75 12.38 2.51
C ILE A 6 0.29 12.70 2.24
N THR A 7 -0.16 13.88 2.67
CA THR A 7 -1.52 14.36 2.44
C THR A 7 -1.49 15.58 1.53
N SER A 8 -2.45 15.69 0.62
CA SER A 8 -2.60 16.87 -0.23
C SER A 8 -4.05 17.19 -0.51
N ASP A 9 -4.31 18.44 -0.88
CA ASP A 9 -5.67 18.94 -1.14
C ASP A 9 -6.30 18.28 -2.38
N THR A 10 -5.46 18.01 -3.39
CA THR A 10 -5.83 17.35 -4.64
C THR A 10 -4.98 16.12 -4.90
N HIS A 11 -5.54 15.12 -5.58
CA HIS A 11 -4.81 13.91 -5.99
C HIS A 11 -3.64 14.22 -6.93
N GLN A 12 -3.76 15.25 -7.78
CA GLN A 12 -2.66 15.67 -8.65
C GLN A 12 -1.48 16.19 -7.82
N GLN A 13 -1.75 17.06 -6.83
CA GLN A 13 -0.70 17.56 -5.94
C GLN A 13 -0.09 16.42 -5.11
N LEU A 14 -0.92 15.47 -4.66
CA LEU A 14 -0.46 14.28 -3.94
C LEU A 14 0.56 13.48 -4.76
N MET A 15 0.26 13.21 -6.03
CA MET A 15 1.19 12.49 -6.92
C MET A 15 2.45 13.30 -7.23
N ILE A 16 2.35 14.63 -7.27
CA ILE A 16 3.51 15.52 -7.44
C ILE A 16 4.43 15.44 -6.21
N ASP A 17 3.90 15.67 -5.01
CA ASP A 17 4.65 15.57 -3.75
C ASP A 17 5.22 14.15 -3.55
N PHE A 18 4.43 13.13 -3.92
CA PHE A 18 4.88 11.74 -3.96
C PHE A 18 5.94 11.46 -5.03
N GLY A 19 6.08 12.28 -6.06
CA GLY A 19 7.16 12.16 -7.05
C GLY A 19 8.45 12.86 -6.65
N VAL A 20 8.40 13.84 -5.73
CA VAL A 20 9.53 14.73 -5.39
C VAL A 20 10.68 13.99 -4.70
N ASP A 21 10.38 13.18 -3.69
CA ASP A 21 11.39 12.46 -2.91
C ASP A 21 11.90 11.19 -3.63
N GLY A 22 11.20 10.74 -4.68
CA GLY A 22 11.55 9.55 -5.44
C GLY A 22 10.51 9.24 -6.51
N PRO A 23 10.92 8.84 -7.73
CA PRO A 23 9.99 8.47 -8.78
C PRO A 23 9.27 7.17 -8.42
N GLN A 24 7.99 7.09 -8.79
CA GLN A 24 7.23 5.84 -8.78
C GLN A 24 7.86 4.85 -9.77
N VAL A 25 8.16 3.65 -9.29
CA VAL A 25 8.74 2.57 -10.11
C VAL A 25 7.71 1.52 -10.49
N GLY A 26 6.63 1.40 -9.71
CA GLY A 26 5.55 0.47 -10.00
C GLY A 26 4.28 0.82 -9.25
N GLU A 27 3.16 0.33 -9.76
CA GLU A 27 1.86 0.40 -9.10
C GLU A 27 1.17 -0.94 -9.29
N LYS A 28 0.53 -1.41 -8.23
CA LYS A 28 -0.24 -2.63 -8.22
C LYS A 28 -1.56 -2.36 -7.53
N ASN A 29 -2.62 -2.49 -8.30
CA ASN A 29 -3.98 -2.34 -7.85
C ASN A 29 -4.67 -3.71 -7.83
N ILE A 30 -5.33 -4.02 -6.71
CA ILE A 30 -6.13 -5.21 -6.59
C ILE A 30 -7.52 -4.89 -6.06
N SER A 31 -8.50 -5.54 -6.66
CA SER A 31 -9.89 -5.51 -6.19
C SER A 31 -10.39 -6.92 -6.01
N LEU A 32 -10.73 -7.29 -4.78
CA LEU A 32 -11.29 -8.60 -4.45
C LEU A 32 -12.65 -8.41 -3.78
N LYS A 33 -13.68 -9.07 -4.32
CA LYS A 33 -15.04 -9.01 -3.77
C LYS A 33 -15.11 -9.48 -2.31
N GLU A 34 -14.32 -10.48 -1.97
CA GLU A 34 -14.25 -11.03 -0.62
C GLU A 34 -13.35 -10.20 0.31
N GLY A 35 -12.65 -9.20 -0.23
CA GLY A 35 -11.60 -8.45 0.46
C GLY A 35 -10.36 -9.29 0.81
N PHE A 36 -9.34 -8.63 1.33
CA PHE A 36 -8.12 -9.22 1.86
C PHE A 36 -7.79 -8.52 3.19
N LEU A 37 -7.24 -9.29 4.12
CA LEU A 37 -6.84 -8.79 5.42
C LEU A 37 -5.44 -8.20 5.32
N VAL A 38 -5.31 -6.96 5.78
CA VAL A 38 -4.04 -6.27 5.91
C VAL A 38 -3.84 -5.95 7.38
N ARG A 39 -2.62 -6.20 7.87
CA ARG A 39 -2.17 -5.89 9.21
C ARG A 39 -1.18 -4.74 9.14
N ASP A 40 -1.46 -3.69 9.90
CA ASP A 40 -0.51 -2.58 10.06
C ASP A 40 0.60 -2.89 11.07
N GLU A 41 1.58 -2.00 11.18
CA GLU A 41 2.73 -2.13 12.08
C GLU A 41 2.35 -2.24 13.57
N SER A 42 1.15 -1.76 13.96
CA SER A 42 0.63 -1.88 15.32
C SER A 42 -0.09 -3.21 15.56
N GLY A 43 -0.12 -4.09 14.56
CA GLY A 43 -0.83 -5.36 14.58
C GLY A 43 -2.34 -5.22 14.39
N THR A 44 -2.83 -4.04 13.98
CA THR A 44 -4.26 -3.86 13.73
C THR A 44 -4.61 -4.42 12.35
N GLU A 45 -5.57 -5.33 12.35
CA GLU A 45 -6.04 -6.02 11.15
C GLU A 45 -7.26 -5.30 10.57
N LYS A 46 -7.20 -4.99 9.28
CA LYS A 46 -8.29 -4.36 8.53
C LYS A 46 -8.54 -5.13 7.25
N ASN A 47 -9.82 -5.29 6.90
CA ASN A 47 -10.22 -5.91 5.66
C ASN A 47 -10.44 -4.83 4.60
N TYR A 48 -9.77 -4.98 3.46
CA TYR A 48 -9.87 -4.06 2.33
C TYR A 48 -10.39 -4.81 1.11
N THR A 49 -11.33 -4.21 0.38
CA THR A 49 -11.87 -4.77 -0.87
C THR A 49 -11.14 -4.24 -2.10
N HIS A 50 -10.51 -3.08 -1.96
CA HIS A 50 -9.68 -2.42 -2.95
C HIS A 50 -8.38 -2.00 -2.28
N TRP A 51 -7.25 -2.43 -2.85
CA TRP A 51 -5.91 -1.98 -2.47
C TRP A 51 -5.29 -1.34 -3.69
N ASP A 52 -4.65 -0.20 -3.47
CA ASP A 52 -3.75 0.38 -4.44
C ASP A 52 -2.38 0.52 -3.76
N VAL A 53 -1.35 -0.10 -4.30
CA VAL A 53 0.01 -0.06 -3.74
C VAL A 53 0.93 0.51 -4.78
N ILE A 54 1.63 1.55 -4.38
CA ILE A 54 2.58 2.28 -5.19
C ILE A 54 3.97 1.98 -4.65
N HIS A 55 4.80 1.38 -5.49
CA HIS A 55 6.20 1.11 -5.20
C HIS A 55 7.07 2.26 -5.72
N ARG A 56 7.96 2.75 -4.87
CA ARG A 56 8.85 3.88 -5.13
C ARG A 56 10.31 3.46 -5.25
N ALA A 57 11.12 4.26 -5.94
CA ALA A 57 12.53 3.93 -6.21
C ALA A 57 13.41 3.77 -4.97
N ASP A 58 12.98 4.31 -3.83
CA ASP A 58 13.63 4.13 -2.52
C ASP A 58 13.20 2.84 -1.79
N GLU A 59 12.55 1.91 -2.50
CA GLU A 59 12.10 0.61 -1.98
C GLU A 59 10.97 0.70 -0.94
N THR A 60 10.28 1.84 -0.87
CA THR A 60 9.08 2.02 -0.04
C THR A 60 7.78 1.75 -0.81
N TYR A 61 6.77 1.32 -0.06
CA TYR A 61 5.45 0.99 -0.57
C TYR A 61 4.42 1.89 0.08
N TRP A 62 3.59 2.51 -0.75
CA TRP A 62 2.63 3.50 -0.32
C TRP A 62 1.23 3.15 -0.79
N SER A 63 0.22 3.42 0.03
CA SER A 63 -1.16 3.14 -0.33
C SER A 63 -2.12 4.21 0.17
N PRO A 64 -3.10 4.62 -0.64
CA PRO A 64 -4.26 5.38 -0.18
C PRO A 64 -5.22 4.45 0.58
N LEU A 65 -4.89 4.22 1.86
CA LEU A 65 -5.70 3.45 2.78
C LEU A 65 -7.15 3.96 2.82
N ASP A 66 -8.11 3.05 2.99
CA ASP A 66 -9.54 3.37 3.17
C ASP A 66 -10.21 4.00 1.92
N GLY A 67 -9.55 3.97 0.77
CA GLY A 67 -10.04 4.65 -0.44
C GLY A 67 -9.88 6.17 -0.40
N ASP A 68 -9.19 6.72 0.61
CA ASP A 68 -8.84 8.13 0.66
C ASP A 68 -7.73 8.43 -0.36
N ARG A 69 -8.11 8.81 -1.57
CA ARG A 69 -7.17 9.15 -2.66
C ARG A 69 -6.42 10.47 -2.46
N LYS A 70 -6.53 11.07 -1.27
CA LYS A 70 -5.90 12.34 -0.90
C LYS A 70 -4.72 12.15 0.06
N THR A 71 -4.57 10.96 0.62
CA THR A 71 -3.50 10.64 1.55
C THR A 71 -2.82 9.35 1.15
N LEU A 72 -1.49 9.36 1.05
CA LEU A 72 -0.68 8.17 0.91
C LEU A 72 -0.05 7.84 2.26
N TYR A 73 -0.20 6.60 2.68
CA TYR A 73 0.43 6.07 3.88
C TYR A 73 1.56 5.14 3.50
N ASP A 74 2.65 5.22 4.24
CA ASP A 74 3.74 4.25 4.15
C ASP A 74 3.25 2.91 4.70
N ILE A 75 3.11 1.94 3.80
CA ILE A 75 2.68 0.58 4.11
C ILE A 75 3.85 -0.40 3.96
N THR A 76 5.08 0.08 3.88
CA THR A 76 6.28 -0.76 3.76
C THR A 76 6.37 -1.78 4.89
N SER A 77 5.98 -1.38 6.11
CA SER A 77 5.97 -2.25 7.29
C SER A 77 4.71 -3.11 7.44
N TYR A 78 3.75 -2.99 6.52
CA TYR A 78 2.47 -3.69 6.63
C TYR A 78 2.62 -5.12 6.12
N GLU A 79 1.66 -5.96 6.50
CA GLU A 79 1.56 -7.33 6.04
C GLU A 79 0.18 -7.58 5.49
N ILE A 80 0.09 -8.41 4.45
CA ILE A 80 -1.15 -8.83 3.85
C ILE A 80 -1.29 -10.33 4.02
N LYS A 81 -2.50 -10.79 4.37
CA LYS A 81 -2.79 -12.21 4.49
C LYS A 81 -2.99 -12.78 3.09
N ASN A 82 -2.06 -13.64 2.67
CA ASN A 82 -2.17 -14.41 1.43
C ASN A 82 -3.32 -15.42 1.58
N LYS A 83 -4.29 -15.41 0.65
CA LYS A 83 -5.46 -16.30 0.76
C LYS A 83 -5.15 -17.74 0.35
N LYS A 84 -4.20 -17.96 -0.56
CA LYS A 84 -3.78 -19.31 -0.96
C LYS A 84 -3.05 -20.05 0.15
N SER A 85 -2.12 -19.38 0.83
CA SER A 85 -1.28 -20.00 1.86
C SER A 85 -1.77 -19.78 3.29
N ASP A 86 -2.77 -18.90 3.50
CA ASP A 86 -3.24 -18.44 4.81
C ASP A 86 -2.15 -17.84 5.70
N GLN A 87 -1.07 -17.34 5.10
CA GLN A 87 0.07 -16.75 5.79
C GLN A 87 0.11 -15.23 5.62
N TRP A 88 0.60 -14.55 6.66
CA TRP A 88 0.94 -13.14 6.57
C TRP A 88 2.26 -12.99 5.82
N VAL A 89 2.24 -12.18 4.77
CA VAL A 89 3.42 -11.86 3.95
C VAL A 89 3.60 -10.35 3.93
N SER A 90 4.84 -9.87 3.84
CA SER A 90 5.08 -8.43 3.76
C SER A 90 4.55 -7.85 2.45
N ILE A 91 4.23 -6.54 2.42
CA ILE A 91 3.80 -5.88 1.19
C ILE A 91 4.83 -6.04 0.07
N ALA A 92 6.12 -6.00 0.37
CA ALA A 92 7.18 -6.23 -0.61
C ALA A 92 7.09 -7.61 -1.27
N GLU A 93 6.95 -8.67 -0.47
CA GLU A 93 6.80 -10.04 -0.96
C GLU A 93 5.52 -10.20 -1.78
N TRP A 94 4.42 -9.65 -1.28
CA TRP A 94 3.14 -9.65 -1.98
C TRP A 94 3.18 -8.86 -3.30
N PHE A 95 3.89 -7.73 -3.33
CA PHE A 95 4.02 -6.90 -4.51
C PHE A 95 4.81 -7.63 -5.59
N ALA A 96 5.92 -8.26 -5.20
CA ALA A 96 6.75 -9.09 -6.08
C ALA A 96 6.07 -10.40 -6.51
N SER A 97 5.16 -10.94 -5.69
CA SER A 97 4.42 -12.16 -6.01
C SER A 97 3.24 -11.86 -6.95
N GLU A 98 2.99 -12.70 -7.95
CA GLU A 98 1.77 -12.60 -8.78
C GLU A 98 0.53 -13.20 -8.09
N GLU A 99 0.65 -13.64 -6.83
CA GLU A 99 -0.35 -14.46 -6.16
C GLU A 99 -1.06 -13.76 -4.99
N LEU A 100 -2.40 -13.75 -5.03
CA LEU A 100 -3.26 -13.74 -3.85
C LEU A 100 -4.09 -15.01 -3.77
#